data_AF-A0A662N1V1-F1
#
_entry.id   AF-A0A662N1V1-F1
#
_cell.length_a   1.000
_cell.length_b   1.000
_cell.length_c   1.000
_cell.angle_alpha   90.00
_cell.angle_beta   90.00
_cell.angle_gamma   90.00
#
_symmetry.space_group_name_H-M   'P 1'
#
loop_
_entity.id
_entity.type
_entity.pdbx_description
1 polymer ?
#
loop_
_entity_poly.entity_id
_entity_poly.type
_entity_poly.pdbx_seq_one_letter_code
_entity_poly.pdbx_strand_id
1 'polypeptide(L)'
;MCEYIFENGEKCKTKSLAGSKYCSLHIPIEEGELLYGERIREIKEKAFKRKLERGVRYFEGVQLYEAKVSNLKSDKPLVFKNSKIKTLLVENSELKGLSIFNCEIDRVILLASSIATIWVKNSVFFGFNILDIKFENSIYVRNSTVRYLMINSVQHAKRIRQGEEEYGEKETIYGRIEFSDLKNVRRIGVNSKYPLLKEILVEHEIALSRMSRKYVKAKIFLIKNVEFDPSPRFKRQVRIFIRNFDGTLQLENLEVPGHVEIRGGKLKVPEFVHTTIYNNLVFRGVTFYGDTTWNLTVLPNLLAELSVGGFVILEECSFNNPTMEEFFYRMARITWEKSGDKEKADQYYYLEMLARRKQKIGRYILYLPKLGVKIGFPSLPAGRIRTRIKHYVHLLEAL
;
A
#
# COMPACT_ATOMS: atom_id res chain seq x y z
N MET A 1 34.33 -10.96 27.54
CA MET A 1 33.26 -10.01 27.15
C MET A 1 32.98 -10.21 25.68
N CYS A 2 31.77 -9.91 25.21
CA CYS A 2 31.41 -10.06 23.79
C CYS A 2 32.31 -9.20 22.88
N GLU A 3 32.82 -9.78 21.79
CA GLU A 3 33.69 -9.09 20.84
C GLU A 3 32.95 -8.27 19.78
N TYR A 4 31.61 -8.28 19.75
CA TYR A 4 30.84 -7.46 18.82
C TYR A 4 31.09 -5.96 19.06
N ILE A 5 31.42 -5.23 18.00
CA ILE A 5 31.65 -3.78 17.99
C ILE A 5 30.45 -3.12 17.33
N PHE A 6 29.80 -2.20 18.05
CA PHE A 6 28.71 -1.40 17.52
C PHE A 6 29.23 -0.34 16.54
N GLU A 7 28.34 0.24 15.74
CA GLU A 7 28.67 1.27 14.76
C GLU A 7 29.28 2.54 15.40
N ASN A 8 28.99 2.79 16.68
CA ASN A 8 29.61 3.86 17.46
C ASN A 8 31.05 3.53 17.94
N GLY A 9 31.58 2.35 17.61
CA GLY A 9 32.91 1.88 18.02
C GLY A 9 32.96 1.21 19.39
N GLU A 10 31.87 1.20 20.16
CA GLU A 10 31.85 0.58 21.48
C GLU A 10 31.69 -0.94 21.40
N LYS A 11 32.34 -1.67 22.33
CA LYS A 11 32.17 -3.12 22.46
C LYS A 11 30.92 -3.47 23.27
N CYS A 12 30.29 -4.58 22.89
CA CYS A 12 29.18 -5.11 23.65
C CYS A 12 29.61 -5.54 25.07
N LYS A 13 28.99 -4.92 26.08
CA LYS A 13 29.28 -5.19 27.51
C LYS A 13 28.67 -6.50 28.04
N THR A 14 28.02 -7.29 27.18
CA THR A 14 27.41 -8.56 27.61
C THR A 14 28.49 -9.65 27.72
N LYS A 15 28.39 -10.52 28.72
CA LYS A 15 29.28 -11.70 28.82
C LYS A 15 29.11 -12.61 27.60
N SER A 16 30.21 -13.16 27.12
CA SER A 16 30.23 -14.13 26.04
C SER A 16 29.69 -15.48 26.52
N LEU A 17 29.18 -16.28 25.58
CA LEU A 17 28.81 -17.67 25.84
C LEU A 17 30.07 -18.53 25.99
N ALA A 18 29.97 -19.66 26.68
CA ALA A 18 31.08 -20.60 26.80
C ALA A 18 31.47 -21.12 25.41
N GLY A 19 32.76 -21.13 25.09
CA GLY A 19 33.25 -21.57 23.77
C GLY A 19 33.07 -20.56 22.62
N SER A 20 32.46 -19.40 22.86
CA SER A 20 32.30 -18.35 21.85
C SER A 20 32.88 -17.02 22.31
N LYS A 21 33.31 -16.20 21.35
CA LYS A 21 33.73 -14.81 21.59
C LYS A 21 32.54 -13.85 21.70
N TYR A 22 31.34 -14.31 21.39
CA TYR A 22 30.13 -13.49 21.31
C TYR A 22 29.13 -13.81 22.43
N CYS A 23 28.25 -12.85 22.73
CA CYS A 23 27.13 -13.08 23.63
C CYS A 23 25.98 -13.81 22.91
N SER A 24 24.97 -14.22 23.68
CA SER A 24 23.81 -14.96 23.17
C SER A 24 23.12 -14.30 21.97
N LEU A 25 23.04 -12.96 21.92
CA LEU A 25 22.38 -12.25 20.82
C LEU A 25 23.29 -12.00 19.62
N HIS A 26 24.61 -11.97 19.80
CA HIS A 26 25.58 -11.61 18.76
C HIS A 26 26.27 -12.80 18.12
N ILE A 27 26.28 -13.96 18.78
CA ILE A 27 26.86 -15.18 18.22
C ILE A 27 26.21 -15.50 16.87
N PRO A 28 27.00 -15.76 15.81
CA PRO A 28 26.48 -16.21 14.53
C PRO A 28 25.58 -17.42 14.68
N ILE A 29 24.56 -17.51 13.82
CA ILE A 29 23.62 -18.65 13.80
C ILE A 29 24.39 -19.98 13.64
N GLU A 30 25.29 -20.05 12.66
CA GLU A 30 26.08 -21.23 12.33
C GLU A 30 27.01 -21.66 13.48
N GLU A 31 27.74 -20.71 14.07
CA GLU A 31 28.62 -20.98 15.23
C GLU A 31 27.80 -21.46 16.44
N GLY A 32 26.63 -20.87 16.67
CA GLY A 32 25.75 -21.24 17.76
C GLY A 32 25.14 -22.63 17.61
N GLU A 33 24.77 -23.04 16.40
CA GLU A 33 24.30 -24.40 16.10
C GLU A 33 25.41 -25.43 16.33
N LEU A 34 26.66 -25.11 15.97
CA LEU A 34 27.81 -26.00 16.19
C LEU A 34 28.10 -26.23 17.68
N LEU A 35 28.03 -25.17 18.50
CA LEU A 35 28.38 -25.25 19.92
C LEU A 35 27.24 -25.78 20.82
N TYR A 36 25.99 -25.44 20.51
CA TYR A 36 24.85 -25.69 21.40
C TYR A 36 23.74 -26.51 20.75
N GLY A 37 23.87 -26.90 19.48
CA GLY A 37 22.84 -27.60 18.73
C GLY A 37 21.53 -26.80 18.69
N GLU A 38 20.40 -27.48 18.82
CA GLU A 38 19.07 -26.85 18.81
C GLU A 38 18.82 -25.91 20.00
N ARG A 39 19.53 -26.11 21.13
CA ARG A 39 19.34 -25.30 22.35
C ARG A 39 19.69 -23.82 22.14
N ILE A 40 20.51 -23.49 21.14
CA ILE A 40 20.86 -22.09 20.85
C ILE A 40 19.63 -21.24 20.54
N ARG A 41 18.61 -21.85 19.92
CA ARG A 41 17.36 -21.16 19.56
C ARG A 41 16.67 -20.63 20.81
N GLU A 42 16.51 -21.47 21.82
CA GLU A 42 15.93 -21.07 23.11
C GLU A 42 16.79 -20.05 23.84
N ILE A 43 18.12 -20.20 23.83
CA ILE A 43 19.05 -19.28 24.51
C ILE A 43 18.90 -17.87 23.92
N LYS A 44 18.88 -17.76 22.59
CA LYS A 44 18.69 -16.51 21.85
C LYS A 44 17.32 -15.89 22.14
N GLU A 45 16.26 -16.68 22.08
CA GLU A 45 14.89 -16.23 22.33
C GLU A 45 14.73 -15.70 23.77
N LYS A 46 15.19 -16.47 24.77
CA LYS A 46 15.15 -16.06 26.19
C LYS A 46 15.97 -14.80 26.43
N ALA A 47 17.14 -14.67 25.81
CA ALA A 47 17.97 -13.47 25.93
C ALA A 47 17.30 -12.23 25.31
N PHE A 48 16.64 -12.38 24.17
CA PHE A 48 15.91 -11.30 23.50
C PHE A 48 14.73 -10.84 24.35
N LYS A 49 13.86 -11.77 24.80
CA LYS A 49 12.71 -11.48 25.67
C LYS A 49 13.12 -10.76 26.94
N ARG A 50 14.16 -11.25 27.65
CA ARG A 50 14.69 -10.60 28.86
C ARG A 50 15.15 -9.16 28.61
N LYS A 51 15.78 -8.87 27.46
CA LYS A 51 16.18 -7.49 27.13
C LYS A 51 14.97 -6.61 26.84
N LEU A 52 13.98 -7.14 26.13
CA LEU A 52 12.74 -6.45 25.83
C LEU A 52 11.95 -6.12 27.12
N GLU A 53 11.84 -7.06 28.05
CA GLU A 53 11.23 -6.89 29.37
C GLU A 53 11.96 -5.82 30.21
N ARG A 54 13.29 -5.76 30.13
CA ARG A 54 14.12 -4.72 30.78
C ARG A 54 14.01 -3.33 30.16
N GLY A 55 13.15 -3.14 29.16
CA GLY A 55 12.95 -1.84 28.52
C GLY A 55 13.93 -1.52 27.39
N VAL A 56 14.77 -2.47 26.96
CA VAL A 56 15.65 -2.28 25.79
C VAL A 56 14.79 -2.26 24.53
N ARG A 57 15.00 -1.26 23.68
CA ARG A 57 14.27 -1.07 22.41
C ARG A 57 15.18 -0.98 21.19
N TYR A 58 16.48 -0.83 21.40
CA TYR A 58 17.46 -0.73 20.33
C TYR A 58 18.27 -2.02 20.28
N PHE A 59 18.17 -2.73 19.16
CA PHE A 59 18.85 -4.00 18.92
C PHE A 59 19.75 -3.85 17.70
N GLU A 60 21.06 -3.89 17.94
CA GLU A 60 22.06 -3.77 16.89
C GLU A 60 22.93 -5.03 16.82
N GLY A 61 23.18 -5.52 15.60
CA GLY A 61 24.02 -6.70 15.37
C GLY A 61 23.36 -8.03 15.73
N VAL A 62 22.07 -8.03 16.08
CA VAL A 62 21.47 -9.24 16.66
C VAL A 62 21.25 -10.30 15.59
N GLN A 63 21.53 -11.55 15.96
CA GLN A 63 21.29 -12.71 15.12
C GLN A 63 20.26 -13.63 15.78
N LEU A 64 19.06 -13.70 15.21
CA LEU A 64 17.90 -14.38 15.80
C LEU A 64 17.21 -15.29 14.79
N TYR A 65 16.74 -16.45 15.25
CA TYR A 65 15.78 -17.25 14.48
C TYR A 65 14.41 -16.59 14.49
N GLU A 66 14.00 -16.10 15.64
CA GLU A 66 12.71 -15.46 15.81
C GLU A 66 12.82 -14.29 16.80
N ALA A 67 12.33 -13.13 16.38
CA ALA A 67 12.15 -11.95 17.20
C ALA A 67 10.64 -11.74 17.38
N LYS A 68 10.06 -12.39 18.39
CA LYS A 68 8.64 -12.27 18.72
C LYS A 68 8.43 -11.16 19.76
N VAL A 69 7.64 -10.16 19.39
CA VAL A 69 7.23 -9.03 20.23
C VAL A 69 5.72 -9.04 20.35
N SER A 70 5.21 -9.42 21.52
CA SER A 70 3.78 -9.57 21.78
C SER A 70 3.36 -8.66 22.93
N ASN A 71 2.19 -8.04 22.82
CA ASN A 71 1.56 -7.24 23.89
C ASN A 71 2.46 -6.11 24.45
N LEU A 72 3.36 -5.57 23.63
CA LEU A 72 4.28 -4.52 24.06
C LEU A 72 3.63 -3.14 23.90
N LYS A 73 3.55 -2.39 25.00
CA LYS A 73 3.23 -0.96 24.98
C LYS A 73 4.51 -0.16 25.18
N SER A 74 4.84 0.72 24.24
CA SER A 74 6.05 1.54 24.37
C SER A 74 5.96 2.87 23.63
N ASP A 75 6.25 3.94 24.38
CA ASP A 75 6.41 5.30 23.84
C ASP A 75 7.77 5.51 23.16
N LYS A 76 8.65 4.50 23.18
CA LYS A 76 9.93 4.51 22.48
C LYS A 76 9.83 3.62 21.23
N PRO A 77 10.44 4.01 20.10
CA PRO A 77 10.45 3.17 18.90
C PRO A 77 11.26 1.90 19.15
N LEU A 78 10.79 0.79 18.59
CA LEU A 78 11.53 -0.47 18.50
C LEU A 78 12.44 -0.40 17.27
N VAL A 79 13.74 -0.57 17.46
CA VAL A 79 14.74 -0.39 16.42
C VAL A 79 15.58 -1.66 16.27
N PHE A 80 15.66 -2.18 15.05
CA PHE A 80 16.61 -3.19 14.63
C PHE A 80 17.57 -2.59 13.63
N LYS A 81 18.88 -2.71 13.88
CA LYS A 81 19.94 -2.19 13.02
C LYS A 81 21.01 -3.24 12.77
N ASN A 82 21.53 -3.33 11.55
CA ASN A 82 22.66 -4.22 11.21
C ASN A 82 22.44 -5.68 11.69
N SER A 83 21.22 -6.19 11.60
CA SER A 83 20.79 -7.44 12.26
C SER A 83 20.35 -8.50 11.26
N LYS A 84 20.50 -9.78 11.63
CA LYS A 84 20.06 -10.94 10.84
C LYS A 84 18.98 -11.71 11.60
N ILE A 85 17.76 -11.74 11.07
CA ILE A 85 16.61 -12.31 11.78
C ILE A 85 15.83 -13.21 10.82
N LYS A 86 15.63 -14.51 11.09
CA LYS A 86 14.79 -15.31 10.16
C LYS A 86 13.34 -14.80 10.16
N THR A 87 12.72 -14.67 11.33
CA THR A 87 11.34 -14.15 11.47
C THR A 87 11.24 -13.03 12.49
N LEU A 88 10.70 -11.87 12.08
CA LEU A 88 10.29 -10.78 12.96
C LEU A 88 8.76 -10.77 13.04
N LEU A 89 8.21 -11.05 14.22
CA LEU A 89 6.77 -11.06 14.50
C LEU A 89 6.46 -10.00 15.55
N VAL A 90 5.64 -9.02 15.18
CA VAL A 90 5.09 -8.02 16.11
C VAL A 90 3.58 -8.17 16.15
N GLU A 91 3.03 -8.52 17.30
CA GLU A 91 1.60 -8.77 17.47
C GLU A 91 1.01 -8.05 18.69
N ASN A 92 -0.26 -7.66 18.59
CA ASN A 92 -1.05 -7.09 19.68
C ASN A 92 -0.33 -5.96 20.46
N SER A 93 0.47 -5.16 19.78
CA SER A 93 1.38 -4.18 20.40
C SER A 93 1.00 -2.74 20.07
N GLU A 94 1.36 -1.80 20.96
CA GLU A 94 1.19 -0.36 20.79
C GLU A 94 2.59 0.29 20.81
N LEU A 95 3.08 0.69 19.64
CA LEU A 95 4.44 1.19 19.47
C LEU A 95 4.44 2.59 18.87
N LYS A 96 5.26 3.49 19.42
CA LYS A 96 5.54 4.79 18.77
C LYS A 96 6.20 4.62 17.40
N GLY A 97 6.93 3.53 17.18
CA GLY A 97 7.40 3.19 15.85
C GLY A 97 8.17 1.88 15.80
N LEU A 98 8.34 1.38 14.59
CA LEU A 98 9.19 0.24 14.25
C LEU A 98 10.17 0.68 13.18
N SER A 99 11.47 0.59 13.48
CA SER A 99 12.53 0.96 12.56
C SER A 99 13.43 -0.24 12.26
N ILE A 100 13.63 -0.53 10.97
CA ILE A 100 14.48 -1.64 10.50
C ILE A 100 15.49 -1.07 9.51
N PHE A 101 16.77 -1.17 9.85
CA PHE A 101 17.86 -0.54 9.11
C PHE A 101 18.99 -1.54 8.84
N ASN A 102 19.40 -1.68 7.58
CA ASN A 102 20.51 -2.56 7.21
C ASN A 102 20.34 -4.00 7.74
N CYS A 103 19.12 -4.53 7.72
CA CYS A 103 18.83 -5.87 8.24
C CYS A 103 18.60 -6.88 7.12
N GLU A 104 18.96 -8.13 7.38
CA GLU A 104 18.56 -9.28 6.56
C GLU A 104 17.48 -10.04 7.33
N ILE A 105 16.23 -9.96 6.87
CA ILE A 105 15.09 -10.59 7.53
C ILE A 105 14.25 -11.40 6.57
N ASP A 106 14.14 -12.71 6.73
CA ASP A 106 13.35 -13.51 5.77
C ASP A 106 11.88 -13.07 5.79
N ARG A 107 11.28 -13.03 6.98
CA ARG A 107 9.85 -12.73 7.15
C ARG A 107 9.63 -11.64 8.18
N VAL A 108 8.92 -10.58 7.78
CA VAL A 108 8.35 -9.59 8.71
C VAL A 108 6.85 -9.74 8.72
N ILE A 109 6.28 -9.88 9.91
CA ILE A 109 4.84 -10.03 10.15
C ILE A 109 4.46 -9.03 11.24
N LEU A 110 3.69 -8.02 10.85
CA LEU A 110 3.07 -7.07 11.78
C LEU A 110 1.59 -7.37 11.83
N LEU A 111 1.06 -7.62 13.02
CA LEU A 111 -0.31 -8.10 13.22
C LEU A 111 -1.02 -7.34 14.33
N ALA A 112 -2.29 -6.94 14.09
CA ALA A 112 -3.24 -6.52 15.12
C ALA A 112 -2.65 -5.50 16.11
N SER A 113 -1.85 -4.56 15.59
CA SER A 113 -1.03 -3.64 16.38
C SER A 113 -1.30 -2.19 15.96
N SER A 114 -1.06 -1.27 16.90
CA SER A 114 -1.05 0.18 16.62
C SER A 114 0.40 0.65 16.57
N ILE A 115 0.87 1.06 15.40
CA ILE A 115 2.26 1.49 15.19
C ILE A 115 2.26 2.86 14.53
N ALA A 116 2.71 3.91 15.23
CA ALA A 116 2.60 5.26 14.69
C ALA A 116 3.43 5.47 13.42
N THR A 117 4.70 5.01 13.40
CA THR A 117 5.57 5.04 12.21
C THR A 117 6.24 3.70 11.96
N ILE A 118 6.21 3.21 10.73
CA ILE A 118 7.02 2.08 10.28
C ILE A 118 8.06 2.61 9.31
N TRP A 119 9.35 2.39 9.61
CA TRP A 119 10.46 2.82 8.76
C TRP A 119 11.38 1.66 8.46
N VAL A 120 11.44 1.26 7.20
CA VAL A 120 12.36 0.25 6.70
C VAL A 120 13.28 0.87 5.65
N LYS A 121 14.60 0.69 5.82
CA LYS A 121 15.60 1.18 4.86
C LYS A 121 16.77 0.22 4.72
N ASN A 122 17.32 0.12 3.51
CA ASN A 122 18.56 -0.61 3.20
C ASN A 122 18.53 -2.08 3.65
N SER A 123 17.36 -2.72 3.62
CA SER A 123 17.17 -4.05 4.21
C SER A 123 16.75 -5.07 3.16
N VAL A 124 16.97 -6.36 3.45
CA VAL A 124 16.64 -7.48 2.55
C VAL A 124 15.54 -8.31 3.18
N PHE A 125 14.46 -8.53 2.43
CA PHE A 125 13.31 -9.29 2.87
C PHE A 125 12.84 -10.30 1.83
N PHE A 126 12.49 -11.51 2.28
CA PHE A 126 11.72 -12.42 1.45
C PHE A 126 10.25 -11.99 1.44
N GLY A 127 9.65 -11.73 2.60
CA GLY A 127 8.26 -11.30 2.72
C GLY A 127 8.05 -10.24 3.80
N PHE A 128 7.34 -9.18 3.45
CA PHE A 128 6.99 -8.09 4.36
C PHE A 128 5.46 -7.94 4.42
N ASN A 129 4.88 -8.31 5.57
CA ASN A 129 3.44 -8.45 5.77
C ASN A 129 2.95 -7.49 6.86
N ILE A 130 2.00 -6.64 6.52
CA ILE A 130 1.31 -5.72 7.43
C ILE A 130 -0.16 -6.10 7.46
N LEU A 131 -0.65 -6.52 8.63
CA LEU A 131 -1.95 -7.15 8.80
C LEU A 131 -2.68 -6.50 9.98
N ASP A 132 -3.86 -5.92 9.71
CA ASP A 132 -4.69 -5.29 10.75
C ASP A 132 -3.91 -4.26 11.60
N ILE A 133 -3.19 -3.37 10.92
CA ILE A 133 -2.39 -2.32 11.56
C ILE A 133 -3.10 -0.99 11.50
N LYS A 134 -3.14 -0.30 12.64
CA LYS A 134 -3.47 1.13 12.71
C LYS A 134 -2.18 1.92 12.77
N PHE A 135 -2.02 2.90 11.89
CA PHE A 135 -0.86 3.78 11.90
C PHE A 135 -1.26 5.25 11.98
N GLU A 136 -0.46 6.07 12.64
CA GLU A 136 -0.78 7.48 12.88
C GLU A 136 -0.01 8.43 11.94
N ASN A 137 1.24 8.10 11.64
CA ASN A 137 2.12 8.97 10.87
C ASN A 137 2.30 8.40 9.46
N SER A 138 3.14 7.38 9.30
CA SER A 138 3.53 6.91 7.97
C SER A 138 4.18 5.53 7.98
N ILE A 139 4.17 4.91 6.80
CA ILE A 139 4.82 3.63 6.53
C ILE A 139 5.77 3.83 5.35
N TYR A 140 7.06 3.63 5.58
CA TYR A 140 8.11 3.76 4.58
C TYR A 140 8.87 2.44 4.42
N VAL A 141 8.96 1.94 3.19
CA VAL A 141 9.90 0.88 2.82
C VAL A 141 10.73 1.40 1.67
N ARG A 142 12.01 1.71 1.93
CA ARG A 142 12.90 2.41 1.00
C ARG A 142 14.19 1.64 0.74
N ASN A 143 14.75 1.77 -0.46
CA ASN A 143 16.11 1.30 -0.79
C ASN A 143 16.35 -0.16 -0.35
N SER A 144 15.37 -1.04 -0.55
CA SER A 144 15.36 -2.38 0.04
C SER A 144 15.08 -3.44 -1.01
N THR A 145 15.59 -4.65 -0.79
CA THR A 145 15.27 -5.79 -1.65
C THR A 145 14.11 -6.56 -1.03
N VAL A 146 12.96 -6.63 -1.69
CA VAL A 146 11.76 -7.29 -1.12
C VAL A 146 11.08 -8.14 -2.17
N ARG A 147 10.92 -9.45 -1.95
CA ARG A 147 10.24 -10.29 -2.94
C ARG A 147 8.72 -10.14 -2.90
N TYR A 148 8.11 -10.09 -1.71
CA TYR A 148 6.66 -9.98 -1.54
C TYR A 148 6.29 -8.89 -0.53
N LEU A 149 5.43 -7.96 -0.93
CA LEU A 149 4.89 -6.89 -0.09
C LEU A 149 3.39 -7.04 0.04
N MET A 150 2.90 -7.15 1.28
CA MET A 150 1.51 -7.46 1.56
C MET A 150 0.95 -6.53 2.62
N ILE A 151 -0.14 -5.84 2.30
CA ILE A 151 -0.85 -4.94 3.22
C ILE A 151 -2.32 -5.36 3.26
N ASN A 152 -2.82 -5.78 4.43
CA ASN A 152 -4.22 -6.15 4.61
C ASN A 152 -4.81 -5.44 5.82
N SER A 153 -6.00 -4.83 5.64
CA SER A 153 -6.74 -4.15 6.70
C SER A 153 -5.93 -3.05 7.43
N VAL A 154 -5.14 -2.27 6.69
CA VAL A 154 -4.31 -1.21 7.28
C VAL A 154 -5.01 0.14 7.23
N GLN A 155 -5.07 0.86 8.35
CA GLN A 155 -5.83 2.09 8.47
C GLN A 155 -5.01 3.22 9.09
N HIS A 156 -5.02 4.37 8.43
CA HIS A 156 -4.51 5.61 9.00
C HIS A 156 -5.49 6.14 10.07
N ALA A 157 -5.05 6.18 11.33
CA ALA A 157 -5.76 6.80 12.43
C ALA A 157 -5.55 8.31 12.37
N LYS A 158 -6.54 9.05 11.85
CA LYS A 158 -6.53 10.52 11.87
C LYS A 158 -6.57 10.99 13.32
N ARG A 159 -5.48 11.56 13.84
CA ARG A 159 -5.58 12.42 15.03
C ARG A 159 -6.30 13.70 14.59
N ILE A 160 -7.42 14.00 15.23
CA ILE A 160 -8.09 15.31 15.12
C ILE A 160 -7.15 16.30 15.81
N ARG A 161 -6.21 16.90 15.06
CA ARG A 161 -5.55 18.11 15.53
C ARG A 161 -6.45 19.27 15.12
N GLN A 162 -7.15 19.83 16.11
CA GLN A 162 -7.64 21.21 16.01
C GLN A 162 -6.40 22.10 16.04
N GLY A 163 -6.07 22.74 14.93
CA GLY A 163 -4.91 23.60 14.83
C GLY A 163 -4.51 23.78 13.38
N GLU A 164 -4.93 24.93 12.84
CA GLU A 164 -4.46 25.66 11.65
C GLU A 164 -4.09 24.84 10.41
N GLU A 165 -4.79 25.13 9.31
CA GLU A 165 -4.41 24.73 7.95
C GLU A 165 -3.02 25.31 7.62
N GLU A 166 -1.95 24.67 8.12
CA GLU A 166 -0.57 24.95 7.75
C GLU A 166 -0.37 24.45 6.30
N TYR A 167 -0.57 25.36 5.34
CA TYR A 167 -0.14 25.16 3.96
C TYR A 167 1.37 24.88 3.92
N GLY A 168 1.74 23.70 3.41
CA GLY A 168 3.12 23.36 3.03
C GLY A 168 3.68 22.11 3.70
N GLU A 169 4.20 21.19 2.87
CA GLU A 169 5.06 20.01 3.11
C GLU A 169 4.75 19.06 4.29
N LYS A 170 4.48 19.54 5.51
CA LYS A 170 4.19 18.71 6.69
C LYS A 170 2.88 17.92 6.58
N GLU A 171 1.85 18.44 5.90
CA GLU A 171 0.61 17.69 5.65
C GLU A 171 0.84 16.44 4.78
N THR A 172 1.87 16.43 3.94
CA THR A 172 2.16 15.36 2.98
C THR A 172 2.79 14.11 3.63
N ILE A 173 3.28 14.24 4.87
CA ILE A 173 3.98 13.17 5.60
C ILE A 173 2.98 12.27 6.34
N TYR A 174 1.83 12.80 6.78
CA TYR A 174 0.85 12.04 7.58
C TYR A 174 -0.11 11.23 6.70
N GLY A 175 -0.35 9.98 7.09
CA GLY A 175 -1.20 9.05 6.37
C GLY A 175 -0.59 8.55 5.06
N ARG A 176 0.73 8.67 4.89
CA ARG A 176 1.46 8.21 3.70
C ARG A 176 1.95 6.78 3.88
N ILE A 177 1.68 5.94 2.89
CA ILE A 177 2.32 4.64 2.70
C ILE A 177 3.19 4.76 1.45
N GLU A 178 4.48 4.48 1.58
CA GLU A 178 5.43 4.61 0.48
C GLU A 178 6.32 3.39 0.35
N PHE A 179 6.35 2.86 -0.87
CA PHE A 179 7.28 1.83 -1.32
C PHE A 179 8.16 2.44 -2.41
N SER A 180 9.43 2.70 -2.09
CA SER A 180 10.35 3.38 -3.00
C SER A 180 11.71 2.69 -3.12
N ASP A 181 12.29 2.76 -4.32
CA ASP A 181 13.63 2.25 -4.63
C ASP A 181 13.79 0.77 -4.23
N LEU A 182 12.80 -0.04 -4.61
CA LEU A 182 12.73 -1.46 -4.24
C LEU A 182 13.28 -2.34 -5.35
N LYS A 183 13.99 -3.40 -4.97
CA LYS A 183 14.59 -4.35 -5.92
C LYS A 183 14.03 -5.76 -5.77
N ASN A 184 14.04 -6.49 -6.89
CA ASN A 184 13.65 -7.91 -6.99
C ASN A 184 12.21 -8.19 -6.50
N VAL A 185 11.29 -7.23 -6.75
CA VAL A 185 9.90 -7.34 -6.30
C VAL A 185 9.14 -8.30 -7.19
N ARG A 186 8.51 -9.32 -6.62
CA ARG A 186 7.66 -10.27 -7.35
C ARG A 186 6.20 -9.86 -7.32
N ARG A 187 5.72 -9.33 -6.19
CA ARG A 187 4.33 -8.91 -6.04
C ARG A 187 4.14 -7.89 -4.93
N ILE A 188 3.27 -6.91 -5.20
CA ILE A 188 2.69 -5.99 -4.23
C ILE A 188 1.19 -6.30 -4.14
N GLY A 189 0.71 -6.67 -2.96
CA GLY A 189 -0.68 -7.06 -2.73
C GLY A 189 -1.33 -6.26 -1.61
N VAL A 190 -2.43 -5.57 -1.91
CA VAL A 190 -3.27 -4.85 -0.94
C VAL A 190 -4.64 -5.52 -0.82
N ASN A 191 -5.04 -5.90 0.40
CA ASN A 191 -6.25 -6.68 0.71
C ASN A 191 -6.42 -7.92 -0.19
N SER A 192 -5.31 -8.63 -0.42
CA SER A 192 -5.32 -9.82 -1.25
C SER A 192 -5.34 -11.09 -0.39
N LYS A 193 -6.04 -12.11 -0.87
CA LYS A 193 -6.00 -13.44 -0.27
C LYS A 193 -4.70 -14.10 -0.71
N TYR A 194 -3.65 -13.99 0.08
CA TYR A 194 -2.38 -14.66 -0.23
C TYR A 194 -2.40 -16.08 0.35
N PRO A 195 -2.12 -17.14 -0.44
CA PRO A 195 -2.10 -18.51 0.06
C PRO A 195 -1.12 -18.71 1.22
N LEU A 196 0.12 -18.20 1.08
CA LEU A 196 1.14 -18.33 2.14
C LEU A 196 0.78 -17.53 3.40
N LEU A 197 -0.10 -16.53 3.31
CA LEU A 197 -0.56 -15.83 4.50
C LEU A 197 -1.37 -16.76 5.41
N LYS A 198 -2.18 -17.66 4.84
CA LYS A 198 -2.91 -18.65 5.63
C LYS A 198 -1.95 -19.60 6.35
N GLU A 199 -0.93 -20.08 5.64
CA GLU A 199 0.10 -20.97 6.20
C GLU A 199 0.91 -20.27 7.28
N ILE A 200 1.38 -19.04 7.04
CA ILE A 200 2.12 -18.22 8.01
C ILE A 200 1.28 -17.96 9.26
N LEU A 201 0.01 -17.63 9.10
CA LEU A 201 -0.87 -17.36 10.24
C LEU A 201 -1.18 -18.63 11.04
N VAL A 202 -1.28 -19.79 10.38
CA VAL A 202 -1.43 -21.10 11.05
C VAL A 202 -0.14 -21.49 11.79
N GLU A 203 1.02 -21.32 11.15
CA GLU A 203 2.36 -21.61 11.74
C GLU A 203 2.59 -20.82 13.04
N HIS A 204 2.05 -19.60 13.13
CA HIS A 204 2.19 -18.73 14.30
C HIS A 204 0.94 -18.70 15.21
N GLU A 205 0.00 -19.65 15.07
CA GLU A 205 -1.21 -19.80 15.89
C GLU A 205 -2.16 -18.57 15.90
N ILE A 206 -2.15 -17.78 14.83
CA ILE A 206 -2.94 -16.56 14.72
C ILE A 206 -4.34 -16.88 14.14
N ALA A 207 -5.38 -16.70 14.96
CA ALA A 207 -6.76 -16.89 14.54
C ALA A 207 -7.26 -15.79 13.57
N LEU A 208 -7.39 -16.16 12.28
CA LEU A 208 -7.94 -15.34 11.19
C LEU A 208 -9.40 -14.86 11.38
N SER A 209 -10.17 -15.49 12.29
CA SER A 209 -11.62 -15.31 12.44
C SER A 209 -12.04 -13.92 12.92
N ARG A 210 -11.11 -13.12 13.46
CA ARG A 210 -11.38 -11.75 13.95
C ARG A 210 -11.05 -10.64 12.94
N MET A 211 -10.40 -10.95 11.82
CA MET A 211 -10.03 -9.94 10.82
C MET A 211 -11.26 -9.52 10.00
N SER A 212 -12.02 -8.57 10.55
CA SER A 212 -13.18 -8.00 9.85
C SER A 212 -12.75 -7.37 8.53
N ARG A 213 -13.59 -7.57 7.51
CA ARG A 213 -13.35 -7.15 6.14
C ARG A 213 -13.23 -5.62 6.05
N LYS A 214 -12.44 -5.00 5.16
CA LYS A 214 -11.48 -5.42 4.11
C LYS A 214 -11.04 -4.10 3.44
N TYR A 215 -10.67 -3.07 4.21
CA TYR A 215 -10.34 -1.75 3.65
C TYR A 215 -8.93 -1.36 4.04
N VAL A 216 -8.16 -0.91 3.06
CA VAL A 216 -6.91 -0.21 3.32
C VAL A 216 -7.18 1.27 3.13
N LYS A 217 -6.89 2.07 4.14
CA LYS A 217 -7.15 3.51 4.12
C LYS A 217 -5.90 4.28 4.44
N ALA A 218 -5.46 5.10 3.49
CA ALA A 218 -4.33 6.00 3.64
C ALA A 218 -4.68 7.34 2.99
N LYS A 219 -3.98 8.42 3.33
CA LYS A 219 -4.10 9.66 2.55
C LYS A 219 -3.49 9.43 1.16
N ILE A 220 -2.26 8.92 1.13
CA ILE A 220 -1.49 8.66 -0.09
C ILE A 220 -0.89 7.25 0.01
N PHE A 221 -0.97 6.48 -1.08
CA PHE A 221 -0.22 5.27 -1.29
C PHE A 221 0.65 5.44 -2.53
N LEU A 222 1.96 5.56 -2.33
CA LEU A 222 2.96 5.78 -3.37
C LEU A 222 3.77 4.51 -3.61
N ILE A 223 3.89 4.12 -4.87
CA ILE A 223 4.80 3.08 -5.35
C ILE A 223 5.73 3.73 -6.37
N LYS A 224 7.03 3.79 -6.07
CA LYS A 224 8.01 4.56 -6.83
C LYS A 224 9.29 3.78 -7.10
N ASN A 225 9.86 3.88 -8.31
CA ASN A 225 11.17 3.29 -8.64
C ASN A 225 11.27 1.81 -8.20
N VAL A 226 10.26 1.00 -8.51
CA VAL A 226 10.24 -0.42 -8.12
C VAL A 226 10.71 -1.29 -9.28
N GLU A 227 11.81 -2.00 -9.07
CA GLU A 227 12.35 -2.98 -9.99
C GLU A 227 11.75 -4.37 -9.72
N PHE A 228 10.91 -4.81 -10.65
CA PHE A 228 10.22 -6.09 -10.59
C PHE A 228 11.13 -7.23 -11.08
N ASP A 229 11.07 -8.40 -10.42
CA ASP A 229 11.73 -9.65 -10.86
C ASP A 229 11.33 -9.95 -12.34
N PRO A 230 12.29 -9.94 -13.28
CA PRO A 230 12.02 -10.00 -14.72
C PRO A 230 11.69 -11.41 -15.22
N SER A 231 11.66 -12.42 -14.34
CA SER A 231 11.46 -13.82 -14.73
C SER A 231 10.20 -14.00 -15.61
N PRO A 232 10.30 -14.67 -16.78
CA PRO A 232 9.20 -14.81 -17.73
C PRO A 232 7.92 -15.41 -17.16
N ARG A 233 8.05 -16.26 -16.13
CA ARG A 233 6.91 -16.89 -15.43
C ARG A 233 5.91 -15.89 -14.85
N PHE A 234 6.35 -14.65 -14.66
CA PHE A 234 5.54 -13.59 -14.07
C PHE A 234 4.86 -12.66 -15.09
N LYS A 235 5.16 -12.77 -16.39
CA LYS A 235 4.62 -11.88 -17.42
C LYS A 235 3.09 -11.88 -17.52
N ARG A 236 2.46 -13.01 -17.18
CA ARG A 236 0.99 -13.19 -17.18
C ARG A 236 0.37 -13.06 -15.78
N GLN A 237 1.15 -12.67 -14.77
CA GLN A 237 0.67 -12.57 -13.40
C GLN A 237 0.33 -11.13 -13.05
N VAL A 238 -0.57 -10.96 -12.09
CA VAL A 238 -0.84 -9.66 -11.47
C VAL A 238 0.31 -9.32 -10.52
N ARG A 239 1.08 -8.29 -10.88
CA ARG A 239 2.26 -7.83 -10.12
C ARG A 239 1.87 -6.84 -9.03
N ILE A 240 0.91 -5.98 -9.33
CA ILE A 240 0.32 -5.04 -8.38
C ILE A 240 -1.16 -5.35 -8.31
N PHE A 241 -1.60 -5.84 -7.16
CA PHE A 241 -3.01 -6.09 -6.88
C PHE A 241 -3.47 -5.20 -5.74
N ILE A 242 -4.48 -4.38 -5.97
CA ILE A 242 -5.03 -3.49 -4.96
C ILE A 242 -6.52 -3.77 -4.81
N ARG A 243 -6.99 -4.01 -3.59
CA ARG A 243 -8.41 -4.21 -3.30
C ARG A 243 -8.91 -3.27 -2.22
N ASN A 244 -10.06 -2.64 -2.46
CA ASN A 244 -10.78 -1.83 -1.48
C ASN A 244 -9.88 -0.78 -0.81
N PHE A 245 -9.11 -0.05 -1.61
CA PHE A 245 -8.27 1.05 -1.14
C PHE A 245 -9.07 2.36 -1.13
N ASP A 246 -8.95 3.15 -0.07
CA ASP A 246 -9.50 4.51 0.05
C ASP A 246 -8.36 5.49 0.30
N GLY A 247 -8.11 6.38 -0.68
CA GLY A 247 -7.00 7.30 -0.67
C GLY A 247 -6.52 7.68 -2.07
N THR A 248 -5.44 8.44 -2.13
CA THR A 248 -4.73 8.74 -3.38
C THR A 248 -3.75 7.63 -3.70
N LEU A 249 -3.78 7.12 -4.93
CA LEU A 249 -2.84 6.12 -5.43
C LEU A 249 -1.89 6.79 -6.41
N GLN A 250 -0.59 6.70 -6.15
CA GLN A 250 0.46 7.25 -7.00
C GLN A 250 1.40 6.14 -7.46
N LEU A 251 1.57 6.01 -8.77
CA LEU A 251 2.54 5.12 -9.40
C LEU A 251 3.56 5.99 -10.15
N GLU A 252 4.82 5.92 -9.76
CA GLU A 252 5.87 6.78 -10.31
C GLU A 252 7.09 5.97 -10.79
N ASN A 253 7.56 6.22 -12.01
CA ASN A 253 8.75 5.61 -12.58
C ASN A 253 8.73 4.07 -12.44
N LEU A 254 7.65 3.46 -12.95
CA LEU A 254 7.41 2.02 -12.81
C LEU A 254 7.41 1.34 -14.17
N GLU A 255 8.08 0.19 -14.23
CA GLU A 255 7.95 -0.78 -15.32
C GLU A 255 7.37 -2.09 -14.78
N VAL A 256 6.12 -2.39 -15.13
CA VAL A 256 5.40 -3.55 -14.59
C VAL A 256 5.31 -4.64 -15.65
N PRO A 257 6.12 -5.73 -15.60
CA PRO A 257 6.16 -6.80 -16.62
C PRO A 257 4.89 -7.65 -16.72
N GLY A 258 3.90 -7.42 -15.86
CA GLY A 258 2.63 -8.15 -15.85
C GLY A 258 1.44 -7.21 -15.68
N HIS A 259 0.39 -7.69 -15.04
CA HIS A 259 -0.84 -6.93 -14.87
C HIS A 259 -0.83 -6.04 -13.62
N VAL A 260 -1.56 -4.94 -13.71
CA VAL A 260 -1.99 -4.14 -12.56
C VAL A 260 -3.50 -4.29 -12.43
N GLU A 261 -3.97 -4.72 -11.26
CA GLU A 261 -5.40 -4.91 -11.03
C GLU A 261 -5.84 -4.21 -9.75
N ILE A 262 -6.88 -3.38 -9.90
CA ILE A 262 -7.48 -2.57 -8.83
C ILE A 262 -8.96 -2.93 -8.74
N ARG A 263 -9.39 -3.45 -7.58
CA ARG A 263 -10.76 -3.90 -7.35
C ARG A 263 -11.40 -3.19 -6.16
N GLY A 264 -12.49 -2.48 -6.39
CA GLY A 264 -13.24 -1.79 -5.34
C GLY A 264 -12.48 -0.63 -4.71
N GLY A 265 -13.13 0.04 -3.77
CA GLY A 265 -12.56 1.17 -3.05
C GLY A 265 -12.85 2.52 -3.70
N LYS A 266 -12.30 3.56 -3.09
CA LYS A 266 -12.47 4.96 -3.48
C LYS A 266 -11.11 5.56 -3.79
N LEU A 267 -10.77 5.62 -5.07
CA LEU A 267 -9.53 6.24 -5.51
C LEU A 267 -9.77 7.74 -5.68
N LYS A 268 -9.06 8.52 -4.87
CA LYS A 268 -9.00 9.96 -5.06
C LYS A 268 -7.85 10.24 -6.02
N VAL A 269 -8.09 10.96 -7.11
CA VAL A 269 -7.01 11.68 -7.82
C VAL A 269 -5.85 10.71 -8.18
N PRO A 270 -6.09 9.54 -8.82
CA PRO A 270 -5.02 8.58 -9.05
C PRO A 270 -4.01 9.12 -10.05
N GLU A 271 -2.71 9.01 -9.75
CA GLU A 271 -1.64 9.61 -10.55
C GLU A 271 -0.69 8.54 -11.06
N PHE A 272 -0.34 8.67 -12.33
CA PHE A 272 0.66 7.85 -13.00
C PHE A 272 1.70 8.82 -13.57
N VAL A 273 2.97 8.63 -13.22
CA VAL A 273 4.10 9.43 -13.71
C VAL A 273 5.13 8.46 -14.25
N HIS A 274 5.49 8.58 -15.52
CA HIS A 274 6.44 7.71 -16.22
C HIS A 274 6.22 6.21 -15.91
N THR A 275 4.98 5.74 -16.07
CA THR A 275 4.57 4.37 -15.74
C THR A 275 4.28 3.56 -16.99
N THR A 276 4.98 2.43 -17.15
CA THR A 276 4.74 1.46 -18.20
C THR A 276 4.21 0.16 -17.60
N ILE A 277 3.03 -0.25 -18.06
CA ILE A 277 2.43 -1.55 -17.73
C ILE A 277 2.46 -2.39 -18.99
N TYR A 278 3.27 -3.45 -19.00
CA TYR A 278 3.49 -4.25 -20.20
C TYR A 278 2.28 -5.10 -20.60
N ASN A 279 1.32 -5.29 -19.68
CA ASN A 279 0.12 -6.08 -19.91
C ASN A 279 -1.13 -5.26 -19.56
N ASN A 280 -2.17 -5.87 -19.00
CA ASN A 280 -3.42 -5.15 -18.71
C ASN A 280 -3.37 -4.29 -17.44
N LEU A 281 -4.04 -3.13 -17.52
CA LEU A 281 -4.44 -2.31 -16.39
C LEU A 281 -5.95 -2.46 -16.18
N VAL A 282 -6.36 -3.01 -15.04
CA VAL A 282 -7.75 -3.39 -14.80
C VAL A 282 -8.30 -2.64 -13.59
N PHE A 283 -9.43 -1.96 -13.76
CA PHE A 283 -10.23 -1.40 -12.68
C PHE A 283 -11.60 -2.07 -12.64
N ARG A 284 -11.99 -2.59 -11.47
CA ARG A 284 -13.30 -3.26 -11.27
C ARG A 284 -14.01 -2.72 -10.05
N GLY A 285 -15.21 -2.19 -10.21
CA GLY A 285 -16.02 -1.70 -9.08
C GLY A 285 -15.38 -0.50 -8.35
N VAL A 286 -14.48 0.23 -9.00
CA VAL A 286 -13.74 1.35 -8.40
C VAL A 286 -14.58 2.63 -8.48
N THR A 287 -14.59 3.40 -7.40
CA THR A 287 -15.18 4.75 -7.39
C THR A 287 -14.06 5.77 -7.49
N PHE A 288 -13.97 6.46 -8.62
CA PHE A 288 -13.00 7.53 -8.83
C PHE A 288 -13.54 8.87 -8.36
N TYR A 289 -12.69 9.63 -7.68
CA TYR A 289 -13.00 10.94 -7.16
C TYR A 289 -11.91 11.93 -7.54
N GLY A 290 -12.24 12.97 -8.31
CA GLY A 290 -11.33 14.07 -8.61
C GLY A 290 -11.92 15.41 -8.24
N ASP A 291 -11.06 16.35 -7.87
CA ASP A 291 -11.41 17.76 -7.71
C ASP A 291 -11.17 18.55 -9.00
N THR A 292 -11.58 19.81 -9.02
CA THR A 292 -11.45 20.70 -10.18
C THR A 292 -10.00 20.96 -10.56
N THR A 293 -9.11 21.06 -9.57
CA THR A 293 -7.68 21.35 -9.77
C THR A 293 -6.98 20.19 -10.46
N TRP A 294 -7.20 18.95 -10.01
CA TRP A 294 -6.61 17.75 -10.58
C TRP A 294 -6.97 17.55 -12.06
N ASN A 295 -8.21 17.89 -12.44
CA ASN A 295 -8.63 17.81 -13.84
C ASN A 295 -7.86 18.77 -14.76
N LEU A 296 -7.34 19.87 -14.23
CA LEU A 296 -6.55 20.85 -14.99
C LEU A 296 -5.07 20.46 -15.04
N THR A 297 -4.53 19.87 -13.96
CA THR A 297 -3.09 19.68 -13.81
C THR A 297 -2.59 18.28 -14.17
N VAL A 298 -3.36 17.22 -13.87
CA VAL A 298 -2.89 15.83 -14.00
C VAL A 298 -3.59 15.12 -15.15
N LEU A 299 -4.90 15.30 -15.29
CA LEU A 299 -5.70 14.63 -16.32
C LEU A 299 -5.12 14.80 -17.74
N PRO A 300 -4.68 15.99 -18.18
CA PRO A 300 -4.14 16.15 -19.53
C PRO A 300 -2.85 15.37 -19.78
N ASN A 301 -2.02 15.20 -18.73
CA ASN A 301 -0.69 14.61 -18.83
C ASN A 301 -0.73 13.08 -18.70
N LEU A 302 -1.79 12.51 -18.11
CA LEU A 302 -1.86 11.08 -17.79
C LEU A 302 -1.71 10.18 -19.04
N LEU A 303 -2.19 10.59 -20.21
CA LEU A 303 -2.01 9.86 -21.47
C LEU A 303 -0.55 9.80 -21.96
N ALA A 304 0.25 10.82 -21.64
CA ALA A 304 1.68 10.84 -21.94
C ALA A 304 2.48 10.05 -20.90
N GLU A 305 2.01 10.06 -19.66
CA GLU A 305 2.71 9.48 -18.51
C GLU A 305 2.43 8.00 -18.26
N LEU A 306 1.31 7.48 -18.78
CA LEU A 306 0.89 6.08 -18.64
C LEU A 306 0.91 5.36 -19.99
N SER A 307 1.82 4.40 -20.12
CA SER A 307 1.85 3.47 -21.24
C SER A 307 1.32 2.10 -20.82
N VAL A 308 0.34 1.57 -21.56
CA VAL A 308 -0.22 0.23 -21.33
C VAL A 308 -0.06 -0.58 -22.61
N GLY A 309 0.72 -1.65 -22.54
CA GLY A 309 0.99 -2.54 -23.68
C GLY A 309 -0.17 -3.50 -23.99
N GLY A 310 -0.95 -3.87 -22.96
CA GLY A 310 -2.19 -4.62 -23.12
C GLY A 310 -3.42 -3.71 -23.14
N PHE A 311 -4.44 -4.09 -22.38
CA PHE A 311 -5.73 -3.40 -22.34
C PHE A 311 -5.92 -2.60 -21.06
N VAL A 312 -6.51 -1.42 -21.20
CA VAL A 312 -7.17 -0.73 -20.08
C VAL A 312 -8.61 -1.20 -20.01
N ILE A 313 -8.97 -1.82 -18.88
CA ILE A 313 -10.28 -2.44 -18.66
C ILE A 313 -10.98 -1.72 -17.50
N LEU A 314 -12.16 -1.18 -17.78
CA LEU A 314 -13.04 -0.52 -16.81
C LEU A 314 -14.34 -1.31 -16.70
N GLU A 315 -14.55 -1.95 -15.55
CA GLU A 315 -15.77 -2.72 -15.25
C GLU A 315 -16.44 -2.17 -14.01
N GLU A 316 -17.75 -1.90 -14.08
CA GLU A 316 -18.56 -1.43 -12.94
C GLU A 316 -17.97 -0.21 -12.21
N CYS A 317 -17.20 0.64 -12.92
CA CYS A 317 -16.57 1.81 -12.34
C CYS A 317 -17.56 2.99 -12.27
N SER A 318 -17.36 3.86 -11.29
CA SER A 318 -18.12 5.10 -11.16
C SER A 318 -17.21 6.30 -10.97
N PHE A 319 -17.66 7.45 -11.45
CA PHE A 319 -16.89 8.69 -11.48
C PHE A 319 -17.73 9.82 -10.87
N ASN A 320 -17.11 10.66 -10.04
CA ASN A 320 -17.76 11.87 -9.54
C ASN A 320 -17.77 13.01 -10.56
N ASN A 321 -16.91 12.93 -11.58
CA ASN A 321 -16.69 14.00 -12.54
C ASN A 321 -16.80 13.45 -13.98
N PRO A 322 -17.70 14.00 -14.82
CA PRO A 322 -17.86 13.59 -16.22
C PRO A 322 -16.61 13.80 -17.10
N THR A 323 -15.72 14.74 -16.78
CA THR A 323 -14.44 14.95 -17.48
C THR A 323 -13.48 13.81 -17.23
N MET A 324 -13.41 13.34 -15.98
CA MET A 324 -12.64 12.15 -15.62
C MET A 324 -13.23 10.90 -16.26
N GLU A 325 -14.56 10.75 -16.21
CA GLU A 325 -15.27 9.63 -16.82
C GLU A 325 -14.95 9.50 -18.32
N GLU A 326 -15.05 10.61 -19.06
CA GLU A 326 -14.70 10.66 -20.49
C GLU A 326 -13.26 10.22 -20.72
N PHE A 327 -12.32 10.76 -19.94
CA PHE A 327 -10.90 10.51 -20.13
C PHE A 327 -10.54 9.04 -19.93
N PHE A 328 -11.03 8.42 -18.85
CA PHE A 328 -10.78 6.99 -18.60
C PHE A 328 -11.37 6.11 -19.70
N TYR A 329 -12.57 6.41 -20.21
CA TYR A 329 -13.13 5.68 -21.35
C TYR A 329 -12.32 5.89 -22.63
N ARG A 330 -11.81 7.10 -22.88
CA ARG A 330 -10.92 7.38 -24.02
C ARG A 330 -9.63 6.55 -23.93
N MET A 331 -9.01 6.48 -22.75
CA MET A 331 -7.82 5.64 -22.54
C MET A 331 -8.11 4.17 -22.85
N ALA A 332 -9.23 3.64 -22.36
CA ALA A 332 -9.67 2.29 -22.67
C ALA A 332 -9.84 2.10 -24.18
N ARG A 333 -10.63 2.95 -24.84
CA ARG A 333 -10.85 2.93 -26.29
C ARG A 333 -9.55 2.84 -27.08
N ILE A 334 -8.59 3.74 -26.81
CA ILE A 334 -7.30 3.78 -27.53
C ILE A 334 -6.57 2.44 -27.44
N THR A 335 -6.57 1.79 -26.27
CA THR A 335 -5.91 0.48 -26.10
C THR A 335 -6.59 -0.64 -26.90
N TRP A 336 -7.93 -0.64 -26.95
CA TRP A 336 -8.68 -1.62 -27.75
C TRP A 336 -8.56 -1.36 -29.26
N GLU A 337 -8.58 -0.11 -29.71
CA GLU A 337 -8.35 0.25 -31.12
C GLU A 337 -6.98 -0.22 -31.62
N LYS A 338 -5.93 0.01 -30.83
CA LYS A 338 -4.57 -0.46 -31.16
C LYS A 338 -4.47 -1.98 -31.31
N SER A 339 -5.32 -2.73 -30.61
CA SER A 339 -5.36 -4.19 -30.70
C SER A 339 -6.14 -4.73 -31.91
N GLY A 340 -6.98 -3.90 -32.54
CA GLY A 340 -7.87 -4.29 -33.64
C GLY A 340 -9.26 -4.79 -33.24
N ASP A 341 -9.59 -4.87 -31.94
CA ASP A 341 -10.94 -5.20 -31.47
C ASP A 341 -11.88 -3.99 -31.57
N LYS A 342 -12.56 -3.89 -32.72
CA LYS A 342 -13.47 -2.79 -33.04
C LYS A 342 -14.72 -2.79 -32.16
N GLU A 343 -15.25 -3.96 -31.82
CA GLU A 343 -16.48 -4.06 -31.02
C GLU A 343 -16.28 -3.47 -29.63
N LYS A 344 -15.15 -3.79 -28.98
CA LYS A 344 -14.81 -3.22 -27.68
C LYS A 344 -14.44 -1.74 -27.76
N ALA A 345 -13.74 -1.33 -28.81
CA ALA A 345 -13.44 0.08 -29.04
C ALA A 345 -14.72 0.91 -29.19
N ASP A 346 -15.70 0.45 -29.97
CA ASP A 346 -16.97 1.13 -30.20
C ASP A 346 -17.80 1.23 -28.91
N GLN A 347 -17.80 0.18 -28.08
CA GLN A 347 -18.42 0.22 -26.75
C GLN A 347 -17.83 1.34 -25.89
N TYR A 348 -16.50 1.44 -25.82
CA TYR A 348 -15.84 2.51 -25.05
C TYR A 348 -16.02 3.89 -25.68
N TYR A 349 -16.09 3.98 -27.02
CA TYR A 349 -16.41 5.22 -27.72
C TYR A 349 -17.81 5.74 -27.37
N TYR A 350 -18.80 4.85 -27.35
CA TYR A 350 -20.15 5.20 -26.93
C TYR A 350 -20.18 5.74 -25.49
N LEU A 351 -19.48 5.07 -24.56
CA LEU A 351 -19.35 5.53 -23.18
C LEU A 351 -18.62 6.87 -23.05
N GLU A 352 -17.57 7.10 -23.85
CA GLU A 352 -16.88 8.39 -23.97
C GLU A 352 -17.87 9.49 -24.39
N MET A 353 -18.69 9.25 -25.42
CA MET A 353 -19.67 10.22 -25.91
C MET A 353 -20.76 10.53 -24.88
N LEU A 354 -21.24 9.52 -24.13
CA LEU A 354 -22.18 9.74 -23.04
C LEU A 354 -21.59 10.66 -21.95
N ALA A 355 -20.33 10.46 -21.59
CA ALA A 355 -19.64 11.32 -20.63
C ALA A 355 -19.50 12.76 -21.13
N ARG A 356 -19.18 12.98 -22.42
CA ARG A 356 -19.17 14.32 -23.05
C ARG A 356 -20.54 15.01 -22.99
N ARG A 357 -21.63 14.28 -23.22
CA ARG A 357 -22.99 14.84 -23.13
C ARG A 357 -23.31 15.31 -21.70
N LYS A 358 -22.94 14.52 -20.68
CA LYS A 358 -23.11 14.89 -19.26
C LYS A 358 -22.38 16.21 -18.93
N GLN A 359 -21.18 16.42 -19.48
CA GLN A 359 -20.44 17.68 -19.29
C GLN A 359 -21.20 18.88 -19.85
N LYS A 360 -21.72 18.77 -21.08
CA LYS A 360 -22.49 19.85 -21.72
C LYS A 360 -23.74 20.19 -20.90
N ILE A 361 -24.53 19.19 -20.52
CA ILE A 361 -25.76 19.38 -19.72
C ILE A 361 -25.43 20.03 -18.36
N GLY A 362 -24.37 19.57 -17.69
CA GLY A 362 -23.92 20.18 -16.43
C GLY A 362 -23.59 21.67 -16.57
N ARG A 363 -22.94 22.07 -17.69
CA ARG A 363 -22.68 23.48 -18.00
C ARG A 363 -23.97 24.27 -18.25
N TYR A 364 -24.92 23.73 -19.01
CA TYR A 364 -26.22 24.40 -19.22
C TYR A 364 -26.96 24.64 -17.91
N ILE A 365 -27.04 23.65 -17.02
CA ILE A 365 -27.72 23.78 -15.71
C ILE A 365 -27.04 24.82 -14.80
N LEU A 366 -25.71 24.96 -14.86
CA LEU A 366 -24.96 25.99 -14.11
C LEU A 366 -25.11 27.40 -14.69
N TYR A 367 -25.45 27.55 -15.97
CA TYR A 367 -25.64 28.84 -16.64
C TYR A 367 -27.08 29.37 -16.55
N LEU A 368 -28.08 28.51 -16.36
CA LEU A 368 -29.49 28.91 -16.24
C LEU A 368 -29.75 29.93 -15.10
N PRO A 369 -29.16 29.80 -13.89
CA PRO A 369 -29.28 30.82 -12.84
C PRO A 369 -28.65 32.17 -13.22
N LYS A 370 -27.60 32.18 -14.06
CA LYS A 370 -26.92 33.40 -14.53
C LYS A 370 -27.69 34.13 -15.63
N LEU A 371 -28.61 33.43 -16.31
CA LEU A 371 -29.52 33.98 -17.31
C LEU A 371 -30.87 34.40 -16.71
N GLY A 372 -30.99 34.47 -15.37
CA GLY A 372 -32.23 34.82 -14.69
C GLY A 372 -33.28 33.70 -14.65
N VAL A 373 -32.97 32.50 -15.15
CA VAL A 373 -33.88 31.36 -15.14
C VAL A 373 -33.71 30.57 -13.84
N LYS A 374 -34.59 30.82 -12.87
CA LYS A 374 -34.69 30.03 -11.64
C LYS A 374 -35.35 28.68 -11.94
N ILE A 375 -34.57 27.60 -11.95
CA ILE A 375 -35.15 26.25 -11.85
C ILE A 375 -35.46 25.99 -10.38
N GLY A 376 -36.72 26.18 -10.01
CA GLY A 376 -37.23 25.68 -8.73
C GLY A 376 -37.33 24.16 -8.80
N PHE A 377 -36.41 23.45 -8.15
CA PHE A 377 -36.65 22.04 -7.87
C PHE A 377 -37.67 21.95 -6.72
N PRO A 378 -38.83 21.30 -6.90
CA PRO A 378 -39.74 21.07 -5.78
C PRO A 378 -39.00 20.25 -4.72
N SER A 379 -39.07 20.72 -3.47
CA SER A 379 -38.48 20.02 -2.32
C SER A 379 -39.09 18.63 -2.23
N LEU A 380 -38.29 17.60 -2.49
CA LEU A 380 -38.74 16.21 -2.40
C LEU A 380 -37.90 15.43 -1.40
N PRO A 381 -38.55 14.63 -0.53
CA PRO A 381 -37.91 13.99 0.61
C PRO A 381 -36.92 12.90 0.19
N ALA A 382 -35.83 12.82 0.95
CA ALA A 382 -34.67 11.98 0.72
C ALA A 382 -34.99 10.48 0.84
N GLY A 383 -35.48 9.86 -0.24
CA GLY A 383 -35.76 8.41 -0.21
C GLY A 383 -35.72 7.66 -1.54
N ARG A 384 -35.85 8.32 -2.70
CA ARG A 384 -35.93 7.61 -4.00
C ARG A 384 -35.29 8.39 -5.15
N ILE A 385 -33.96 8.57 -5.09
CA ILE A 385 -33.24 9.44 -6.04
C ILE A 385 -32.75 8.70 -7.29
N ARG A 386 -32.55 7.36 -7.27
CA ARG A 386 -31.87 6.68 -8.39
C ARG A 386 -32.74 6.31 -9.60
N THR A 387 -34.03 6.06 -9.42
CA THR A 387 -34.88 5.53 -10.50
C THR A 387 -35.61 6.59 -11.32
N ARG A 388 -35.87 7.79 -10.76
CA ARG A 388 -36.62 8.85 -11.47
C ARG A 388 -35.76 9.90 -12.21
N ILE A 389 -34.46 9.99 -11.92
CA ILE A 389 -33.54 10.86 -12.72
C ILE A 389 -33.45 10.36 -14.17
N LYS A 390 -33.47 9.04 -14.41
CA LYS A 390 -33.56 8.47 -15.77
C LYS A 390 -34.81 8.93 -16.52
N HIS A 391 -35.93 9.12 -15.81
CA HIS A 391 -37.20 9.53 -16.40
C HIS A 391 -37.23 11.01 -16.77
N TYR A 392 -36.58 11.88 -15.97
CA TYR A 392 -36.45 13.30 -16.28
C TYR A 392 -35.45 13.59 -17.40
N VAL A 393 -34.40 12.78 -17.54
CA VAL A 393 -33.48 12.89 -18.68
C VAL A 393 -34.20 12.54 -20.00
N HIS A 394 -35.08 11.54 -20.01
CA HIS A 394 -35.91 11.21 -21.17
C HIS A 394 -36.97 12.28 -21.50
N LEU A 395 -37.54 12.96 -20.51
CA LEU A 395 -38.51 14.05 -20.74
C LEU A 395 -37.88 15.31 -21.36
N LEU A 396 -36.58 15.53 -21.14
CA LEU A 396 -35.81 16.60 -21.77
C LEU A 396 -35.27 16.23 -23.17
N GLU A 397 -35.46 14.98 -23.62
CA GLU A 397 -35.16 14.54 -25.00
C GLU A 397 -36.32 14.80 -25.98
N ALA A 398 -37.48 15.25 -25.50
CA ALA A 398 -38.70 15.49 -26.29
C ALA A 398 -39.05 16.99 -26.49
N LEU A 399 -38.13 17.90 -26.13
CA LEU A 399 -38.13 19.32 -26.46
C LEU A 399 -36.84 19.63 -27.22
#